data_AF-A0A423F3W4-F1
#
_entry.id   AF-A0A423F3W4-F1
#
_cell.length_a   1.000
_cell.length_b   1.000
_cell.length_c   1.000
_cell.angle_alpha   90.00
_cell.angle_beta   90.00
_cell.angle_gamma   90.00
#
_symmetry.space_group_name_H-M   'P 1'
#
loop_
_entity.id
_entity.type
_entity.pdbx_description
1 polymer ?
#
loop_
_entity_poly.entity_id
_entity_poly.type
_entity_poly.pdbx_seq_one_letter_code
_entity_poly.pdbx_strand_id
1 'polypeptide(L)'
;MNDPKAAPKYESIGLRILWMLVFALVWQVAQFLLGALVVVQLIYRLVYGAPNLGLMNFGDSLSQFLAQIGRFGSFHTDQKPWPFADWPTPRAPEGEAAHSVPPAPHPVRDEEPKL
;
A
#
# COMPACT_ATOMS: atom_id res chain seq x y z
N MET A 1 -50.60 14.10 18.80
CA MET A 1 -49.56 13.10 18.50
C MET A 1 -48.58 13.77 17.55
N ASN A 2 -47.46 14.30 18.05
CA ASN A 2 -46.39 14.80 17.18
C ASN A 2 -45.43 13.65 16.98
N ASP A 3 -45.40 13.09 15.78
CA ASP A 3 -44.33 12.18 15.35
C ASP A 3 -43.05 13.02 15.23
N PRO A 4 -42.05 12.88 16.12
CA PRO A 4 -40.76 13.43 15.82
C PRO A 4 -40.26 12.60 14.65
N LYS A 5 -40.12 13.25 13.47
CA LYS A 5 -39.45 12.69 12.30
C LYS A 5 -38.29 11.83 12.79
N ALA A 6 -38.43 10.52 12.66
CA ALA A 6 -37.31 9.62 12.76
C ALA A 6 -36.40 10.03 11.62
N ALA A 7 -35.42 10.91 11.90
CA ALA A 7 -34.32 11.17 11.01
C ALA A 7 -33.64 9.80 10.89
N PRO A 8 -33.78 9.10 9.75
CA PRO A 8 -33.02 7.89 9.56
C PRO A 8 -31.57 8.33 9.64
N LYS A 9 -30.80 7.63 10.46
CA LYS A 9 -29.36 7.75 10.58
C LYS A 9 -28.75 7.20 9.29
N TYR A 10 -29.05 7.84 8.15
CA TYR A 10 -28.45 7.53 6.87
C TYR A 10 -27.05 8.11 6.90
N GLU A 11 -26.06 7.25 7.12
CA GLU A 11 -24.78 7.52 6.50
C GLU A 11 -25.07 7.76 5.02
N SER A 12 -24.88 9.01 4.57
CA SER A 12 -25.49 9.48 3.32
C SER A 12 -24.94 8.65 2.17
N ILE A 13 -25.76 7.78 1.59
CA ILE A 13 -25.35 6.92 0.46
C ILE A 13 -24.75 7.75 -0.68
N GLY A 14 -25.24 8.99 -0.86
CA GLY A 14 -24.66 9.96 -1.79
C GLY A 14 -23.22 10.36 -1.45
N LEU A 15 -22.88 10.53 -0.17
CA LEU A 15 -21.50 10.78 0.27
C LEU A 15 -20.62 9.56 0.00
N ARG A 16 -21.13 8.34 0.19
CA ARG A 16 -20.41 7.11 -0.16
C ARG A 16 -20.14 7.02 -1.67
N ILE A 17 -21.15 7.29 -2.50
CA ILE A 17 -21.01 7.30 -3.96
C ILE A 17 -19.97 8.35 -4.40
N LEU A 18 -19.99 9.55 -3.80
CA LEU A 18 -18.97 10.57 -4.05
C LEU A 18 -17.56 10.04 -3.74
N TRP A 19 -17.37 9.41 -2.58
CA TRP A 19 -16.09 8.79 -2.23
C TRP A 19 -15.70 7.66 -3.18
N MET A 20 -16.65 6.83 -3.64
CA MET A 20 -16.38 5.79 -4.62
C MET A 20 -15.87 6.37 -5.94
N LEU A 21 -16.44 7.48 -6.42
CA LEU A 21 -15.97 8.15 -7.63
C LEU A 21 -14.57 8.76 -7.45
N VAL A 22 -14.32 9.40 -6.31
CA VAL A 22 -12.98 9.92 -5.97
C VAL A 22 -11.96 8.80 -5.93
N PHE A 23 -12.26 7.71 -5.23
CA PHE A 23 -11.35 6.56 -5.16
C PHE A 23 -11.20 5.83 -6.50
N ALA A 24 -12.22 5.82 -7.36
CA ALA A 24 -12.09 5.32 -8.72
C ALA A 24 -11.11 6.16 -9.57
N LEU A 25 -11.10 7.49 -9.40
CA LEU A 25 -10.11 8.35 -10.04
C LEU A 25 -8.69 8.08 -9.51
N VAL A 26 -8.56 7.96 -8.18
CA VAL A 26 -7.28 7.61 -7.52
C VAL A 26 -6.79 6.23 -7.98
N TRP A 27 -7.70 5.26 -8.11
CA TRP A 27 -7.40 3.92 -8.63
C TRP A 27 -6.76 4.01 -10.02
N GLN A 28 -7.28 4.87 -10.90
CA GLN A 28 -6.73 5.03 -12.24
C GLN A 28 -5.31 5.57 -12.23
N VAL A 29 -5.03 6.58 -11.41
CA VAL A 29 -3.66 7.08 -11.21
C VAL A 29 -2.75 6.00 -10.64
N ALA A 30 -3.23 5.24 -9.65
CA ALA A 30 -2.50 4.14 -9.05
C ALA A 30 -2.18 3.01 -10.06
N GLN A 31 -3.09 2.71 -11.00
CA GLN A 31 -2.81 1.77 -12.08
C GLN A 31 -1.70 2.25 -13.02
N PHE A 32 -1.72 3.54 -13.40
CA PHE A 32 -0.64 4.12 -14.21
C PHE A 32 0.70 4.07 -13.47
N LEU A 33 0.71 4.38 -12.17
CA LEU A 33 1.91 4.28 -11.33
C LEU A 33 2.42 2.84 -11.22
N LEU A 34 1.55 1.86 -11.04
CA LEU A 34 1.92 0.45 -11.00
C LEU A 34 2.53 0.01 -12.34
N GLY A 35 1.93 0.39 -13.46
CA GLY A 35 2.46 0.10 -14.79
C GLY A 35 3.83 0.73 -15.02
N ALA A 36 4.01 2.00 -14.65
CA ALA A 36 5.30 2.69 -14.71
C ALA A 36 6.35 1.99 -13.82
N LEU A 37 5.97 1.56 -12.61
CA LEU A 37 6.85 0.84 -11.70
C LEU A 37 7.36 -0.46 -12.29
N VAL A 38 6.48 -1.26 -12.91
CA VAL A 38 6.86 -2.51 -13.58
C VAL A 38 7.87 -2.23 -14.70
N VAL A 39 7.64 -1.21 -15.53
CA VAL A 39 8.58 -0.84 -16.60
C VAL A 39 9.94 -0.43 -16.04
N VAL A 40 9.96 0.43 -15.01
CA VAL A 40 11.19 0.85 -14.34
C VAL A 40 11.93 -0.36 -13.74
N GLN A 41 11.21 -1.29 -13.13
CA GLN A 41 11.77 -2.48 -12.51
C GLN A 41 12.38 -3.43 -13.55
N LEU A 42 11.76 -3.58 -14.71
CA LEU A 42 12.32 -4.32 -15.84
C LEU A 42 13.60 -3.67 -16.37
N ILE A 43 13.62 -2.35 -16.55
CA ILE A 43 14.82 -1.61 -16.96
C ILE A 43 15.94 -1.80 -15.92
N TYR A 44 15.62 -1.68 -14.63
CA TYR A 44 16.58 -1.83 -13.55
C TYR A 44 17.18 -3.24 -13.53
N ARG A 45 16.35 -4.27 -13.72
CA ARG A 45 16.82 -5.66 -13.81
C ARG A 45 17.73 -5.90 -15.02
N LEU A 46 17.45 -5.26 -16.16
CA LEU A 46 18.29 -5.37 -17.36
C LEU A 46 19.66 -4.68 -17.20
N VAL A 47 19.72 -3.55 -16.49
CA VAL A 47 20.95 -2.78 -16.32
C VAL A 47 21.80 -3.29 -15.14
N TYR A 48 21.16 -3.60 -14.00
CA TYR A 48 21.83 -3.92 -12.74
C TYR A 48 21.77 -5.42 -12.37
N GLY A 49 21.05 -6.24 -13.15
CA GLY A 49 20.93 -7.68 -12.90
C GLY A 49 19.98 -8.08 -11.76
N ALA A 50 19.54 -7.13 -10.93
CA ALA A 50 18.68 -7.39 -9.78
C ALA A 50 17.55 -6.34 -9.64
N PRO A 51 16.38 -6.73 -9.11
CA PRO A 51 15.31 -5.78 -8.81
C PRO A 51 15.63 -4.92 -7.58
N ASN A 52 15.13 -3.69 -7.57
CA ASN A 52 15.25 -2.78 -6.43
C ASN A 52 14.21 -3.11 -5.34
N LEU A 53 14.69 -3.35 -4.12
CA LEU A 53 13.86 -3.72 -2.95
C LEU A 53 12.80 -2.66 -2.63
N GLY A 54 13.16 -1.38 -2.67
CA GLY A 54 12.23 -0.27 -2.41
C GLY A 54 11.08 -0.21 -3.42
N LEU A 55 11.39 -0.40 -4.71
CA LEU A 55 10.38 -0.48 -5.77
C LEU A 55 9.49 -1.73 -5.62
N MET A 56 10.05 -2.88 -5.22
CA MET A 56 9.26 -4.08 -4.91
C MET A 56 8.29 -3.84 -3.77
N ASN A 57 8.77 -3.28 -2.65
CA ASN A 57 7.95 -2.98 -1.49
C ASN A 57 6.84 -1.98 -1.81
N PHE A 58 7.18 -0.89 -2.52
CA PHE A 58 6.17 0.09 -2.93
C PHE A 58 5.14 -0.51 -3.90
N GLY A 59 5.57 -1.36 -4.84
CA GLY A 59 4.67 -2.06 -5.75
C GLY A 59 3.68 -2.98 -5.02
N ASP A 60 4.12 -3.71 -4.00
CA ASP A 60 3.23 -4.54 -3.18
C ASP A 60 2.27 -3.69 -2.34
N SER A 61 2.74 -2.63 -1.67
CA SER A 61 1.87 -1.68 -0.96
C SER A 61 0.82 -1.05 -1.88
N LEU A 62 1.21 -0.63 -3.09
CA LEU A 62 0.31 -0.04 -4.07
C LEU A 62 -0.74 -1.04 -4.55
N SER A 63 -0.34 -2.31 -4.73
CA SER A 63 -1.25 -3.40 -5.09
C SER A 63 -2.27 -3.67 -3.98
N GLN A 64 -1.82 -3.66 -2.72
CA GLN A 64 -2.70 -3.77 -1.56
C GLN A 64 -3.66 -2.56 -1.44
N PHE A 65 -3.17 -1.35 -1.71
CA PHE A 65 -3.99 -0.13 -1.71
C PHE A 65 -5.10 -0.20 -2.77
N LEU A 66 -4.79 -0.64 -3.99
CA LEU A 66 -5.79 -0.92 -5.01
C LEU A 66 -6.83 -1.93 -4.48
N ALA A 67 -6.41 -3.06 -3.91
CA ALA A 67 -7.34 -4.03 -3.34
C ALA A 67 -8.25 -3.44 -2.25
N GLN A 68 -7.75 -2.51 -1.42
CA GLN A 68 -8.54 -1.81 -0.40
C GLN A 68 -9.61 -0.91 -1.02
N ILE A 69 -9.27 -0.11 -2.05
CA ILE A 69 -10.26 0.70 -2.78
C ILE A 69 -11.35 -0.20 -3.36
N GLY A 70 -10.97 -1.36 -3.91
CA GLY A 70 -11.90 -2.29 -4.55
C GLY A 70 -12.86 -2.89 -3.54
N ARG A 71 -12.36 -3.25 -2.35
CA ARG A 71 -13.19 -3.69 -1.23
C ARG A 71 -14.15 -2.60 -0.75
N PHE A 72 -13.70 -1.35 -0.66
CA PHE A 72 -14.57 -0.22 -0.30
C PHE A 72 -15.69 -0.03 -1.34
N GLY A 73 -15.33 -0.03 -2.63
CA GLY A 73 -16.27 0.17 -3.73
C GLY A 73 -17.24 -1.00 -3.94
N SER A 74 -16.83 -2.22 -3.59
CA SER A 74 -17.69 -3.43 -3.65
C SER A 74 -18.47 -3.67 -2.37
N PHE A 75 -18.55 -2.68 -1.47
CA PHE A 75 -19.29 -2.76 -0.20
C PHE A 75 -18.80 -3.88 0.73
N HIS A 76 -17.61 -4.45 0.51
CA HIS A 76 -17.00 -5.42 1.42
C HIS A 76 -16.47 -4.76 2.70
N THR A 77 -16.19 -3.45 2.67
CA THR A 77 -15.75 -2.68 3.83
C THR A 77 -16.27 -1.25 3.75
N ASP A 78 -16.53 -0.67 4.91
CA ASP A 78 -16.83 0.76 5.07
C ASP A 78 -15.58 1.58 5.45
N GLN A 79 -14.44 0.91 5.66
CA GLN A 79 -13.17 1.59 5.92
C GLN A 79 -12.66 2.26 4.64
N LYS A 80 -12.39 3.56 4.75
CA LYS A 80 -11.82 4.37 3.66
C LYS A 80 -10.32 4.13 3.62
N PRO A 81 -9.73 3.88 2.44
CA PRO A 81 -8.29 3.72 2.31
C PRO A 81 -7.55 5.04 2.54
N TRP A 82 -6.21 5.02 2.47
CA TRP A 82 -5.36 6.20 2.60
C TRP A 82 -5.91 7.41 1.81
N PRO A 83 -5.92 8.63 2.38
CA PRO A 83 -5.22 9.09 3.59
C PRO A 83 -5.98 8.93 4.91
N PHE A 84 -7.14 8.28 4.92
CA PHE A 84 -7.93 8.12 6.15
C PHE A 84 -7.51 6.91 6.99
N ALA A 85 -6.83 5.95 6.36
CA ALA A 85 -6.20 4.81 7.00
C ALA A 85 -4.70 4.83 6.72
N ASP A 86 -3.96 4.02 7.48
CA ASP A 86 -2.53 3.85 7.27
C ASP A 86 -2.21 3.30 5.88
N TRP A 87 -1.05 3.70 5.36
CA TRP A 87 -0.53 3.17 4.11
C TRP A 87 -0.25 1.66 4.27
N PRO A 88 -0.62 0.80 3.29
CA PRO A 88 -0.48 -0.64 3.45
C PRO A 88 0.99 -1.06 3.63
N THR A 89 1.27 -1.85 4.65
CA THR A 89 2.61 -2.40 4.87
C THR A 89 2.94 -3.43 3.79
N PRO A 90 4.07 -3.30 3.07
CA PRO A 90 4.49 -4.30 2.09
C PRO A 90 4.65 -5.67 2.75
N ARG A 91 4.19 -6.72 2.07
CA ARG A 91 4.46 -8.11 2.45
C ARG A 91 5.89 -8.47 2.07
N ALA A 92 6.47 -9.43 2.81
CA ALA A 92 7.79 -9.95 2.47
C ALA A 92 7.75 -10.55 1.05
N PRO A 93 8.75 -10.27 0.20
CA PRO A 93 8.81 -10.87 -1.13
C PRO A 93 8.85 -12.39 -1.02
N GLU A 94 7.84 -13.07 -1.58
CA GLU A 94 7.74 -14.53 -1.55
C GLU A 94 8.62 -15.20 -2.63
N GLY A 95 9.26 -14.39 -3.49
CA GLY A 95 10.08 -14.81 -4.64
C GLY A 95 11.55 -14.39 -4.53
N GLU A 96 12.07 -13.72 -5.56
CA GLU A 96 13.50 -13.37 -5.65
C GLU A 96 13.88 -12.35 -4.57
N ALA A 97 14.83 -12.72 -3.70
CA ALA A 97 15.36 -11.84 -2.68
C ALA A 97 16.00 -10.63 -3.37
N ALA A 98 15.41 -9.45 -3.21
CA ALA A 98 16.03 -8.20 -3.62
C ALA A 98 17.40 -8.09 -2.92
N HIS A 99 18.37 -7.44 -3.58
CA HIS A 99 19.71 -7.23 -3.04
C HIS A 99 19.63 -6.63 -1.62
N SER A 100 19.74 -7.50 -0.62
CA SER A 100 20.03 -7.14 0.75
C SER A 100 21.54 -7.25 0.87
N VAL A 101 22.21 -6.11 0.97
CA VAL A 101 23.55 -6.12 1.56
C VAL A 101 23.31 -6.56 3.01
N PRO A 102 23.76 -7.75 3.43
CA PRO A 102 23.64 -8.15 4.83
C PRO A 102 24.30 -7.05 5.66
N PRO A 103 23.68 -6.58 6.75
CA PRO A 103 24.39 -5.74 7.70
C PRO A 103 25.69 -6.47 8.01
N ALA A 104 26.83 -5.87 7.69
CA ALA A 104 28.12 -6.46 8.01
C ALA A 104 28.06 -6.86 9.48
N PRO A 105 28.41 -8.11 9.84
CA PRO A 105 28.45 -8.53 11.23
C PRO A 105 29.20 -7.45 11.98
N HIS A 106 28.50 -6.72 12.87
CA HIS A 106 29.18 -5.81 13.76
C HIS A 106 30.23 -6.66 14.45
N PRO A 107 31.53 -6.37 14.27
CA PRO A 107 32.55 -7.12 14.99
C PRO A 107 32.19 -6.92 16.45
N VAL A 108 31.85 -8.01 17.11
CA VAL A 108 31.75 -8.08 18.57
C VAL A 108 33.06 -7.45 19.04
N ARG A 109 32.98 -6.23 19.58
CA ARG A 109 34.17 -5.57 20.10
C ARG A 109 34.49 -6.34 21.36
N ASP A 110 35.45 -7.23 21.19
CA ASP A 110 35.94 -8.16 22.19
C ASP A 110 36.12 -7.46 23.53
N GLU A 111 35.55 -8.12 24.54
CA GLU A 111 35.88 -8.09 25.96
C GLU A 111 36.88 -7.02 26.38
N GLU A 112 36.37 -5.96 27.00
CA GLU A 112 37.15 -5.02 27.79
C GLU A 112 37.91 -5.83 28.88
N PRO A 113 39.25 -5.88 28.88
CA PRO A 113 39.98 -6.56 29.94
C PRO A 113 39.81 -5.71 31.20
N LYS A 114 38.99 -6.19 32.14
CA LYS A 114 38.94 -5.67 33.50
C LYS A 114 40.35 -5.74 34.10
N LEU A 115 40.97 -4.57 34.21
CA LEU A 115 42.18 -4.34 35.01
C LEU A 115 41.79 -4.19 36.49
#